data_AF-A0A162JQK8-F1
#
_entry.id   AF-A0A162JQK8-F1
#
_cell.length_a   1.000
_cell.length_b   1.000
_cell.length_c   1.000
_cell.angle_alpha   90.00
_cell.angle_beta   90.00
_cell.angle_gamma   90.00
#
_symmetry.space_group_name_H-M   'P 1'
#
loop_
_entity.id
_entity.type
_entity.pdbx_description
1 polymer ?
#
loop_
_entity_poly.entity_id
_entity_poly.type
_entity_poly.pdbx_seq_one_letter_code
_entity_poly.pdbx_strand_id
1 'polypeptide(L)'
;MNADPRPQPPKIDLQKLAAAAAKPGASAAGGVAAGGAAADPARGRSAILFSIMLSLERAARRAPDVQSLRYVIVNETRRLLPYRQAALAEGAIRPKPVALSDVPGVERTAPYVTWLERVLGHLAAAHRDQVKALKAAPAPVPAAQPLAGAAPAPAPEAELLKPRLVTPADLPQELAEAWPELAAPHALLCPLADREGQVRGWLWLARDTGFAPADQVLAAQLADAYAHAWLALAGRGAGRRRLPRPRWLVLGLVAAAVAAGFIPVPQSVLAPAEVSASDPATVASPLDGVVQAIEVQPNQRVEAGDLLLTLDPTNLQAEVAVARRTLEIAEAELRRARQGAFNDRDAGAQIALLEARARLRQAELEYAEQRLARVEVRAERPGIVLFTRADDWIGRPVQTGQRIMTIADPSRAEIRVELPVGEAIRLEPGAPVQLFLDARPLEPVAGRMTSLSYTAEQTPGGILAYELKARLDQPAGEALPRVGLRGTAKVYGADVPLAFYLFRRPLAALRQHTGF
;
A
#
# COMPACT_ATOMS: atom_id res chain seq x y z
N MET A 1 -16.99 -20.39 40.72
CA MET A 1 -18.28 -19.75 41.05
C MET A 1 -19.23 -20.04 39.89
N ASN A 2 -20.06 -21.07 40.06
CA ASN A 2 -21.09 -21.48 39.11
C ASN A 2 -22.17 -20.38 39.04
N ALA A 3 -22.45 -19.89 37.84
CA ALA A 3 -23.60 -19.03 37.60
C ALA A 3 -24.82 -19.90 37.29
N ASP A 4 -25.77 -19.85 38.21
CA ASP A 4 -27.09 -20.47 38.20
C ASP A 4 -27.94 -20.05 36.97
N PRO A 5 -28.50 -20.97 36.17
CA PRO A 5 -29.41 -20.64 35.09
C PRO A 5 -30.83 -20.46 35.64
N ARG A 6 -31.35 -19.22 35.57
CA ARG A 6 -32.75 -18.91 35.92
C ARG A 6 -33.75 -19.77 35.12
N PRO A 7 -34.85 -20.23 35.73
CA PRO A 7 -35.82 -21.10 35.06
C PRO A 7 -36.56 -20.35 33.94
N GLN A 8 -36.67 -21.00 32.77
CA GLN A 8 -37.52 -20.54 31.67
C GLN A 8 -39.00 -20.78 32.03
N PRO A 9 -39.92 -19.83 31.74
CA PRO A 9 -41.35 -20.07 31.91
C PRO A 9 -41.87 -21.08 30.87
N PRO A 10 -42.97 -21.81 31.15
CA PRO A 10 -43.46 -22.86 30.28
C PRO A 10 -43.88 -22.31 28.91
N LYS A 11 -43.42 -22.97 27.84
CA LYS A 11 -43.87 -22.71 26.47
C LYS A 11 -45.34 -23.12 26.34
N ILE A 12 -46.23 -22.13 26.33
CA ILE A 12 -47.62 -22.33 25.92
C ILE A 12 -47.61 -22.44 24.39
N ASP A 13 -47.93 -23.63 23.89
CA ASP A 13 -47.96 -23.92 22.46
C ASP A 13 -49.24 -23.35 21.83
N LEU A 14 -49.19 -22.07 21.47
CA LEU A 14 -50.31 -21.31 20.92
C LEU A 14 -50.80 -21.86 19.56
N GLN A 15 -49.99 -22.65 18.85
CA GLN A 15 -50.41 -23.33 17.61
C GLN A 15 -51.43 -24.43 17.88
N LYS A 16 -51.32 -25.15 19.01
CA LYS A 16 -52.33 -26.15 19.42
C LYS A 16 -53.67 -25.53 19.81
N LEU A 17 -53.66 -24.32 20.41
CA LEU A 17 -54.89 -23.59 20.76
C LEU A 17 -55.60 -23.00 19.53
N ALA A 18 -54.84 -22.53 18.53
CA ALA A 18 -55.42 -22.05 17.27
C ALA A 18 -56.00 -23.18 16.40
N ALA A 19 -55.37 -24.37 16.41
CA ALA A 19 -55.86 -25.54 15.66
C ALA A 19 -57.18 -26.13 16.22
N ALA A 20 -57.42 -25.98 17.52
CA ALA A 20 -58.67 -26.44 18.15
C ALA A 20 -59.89 -25.58 17.76
N ALA A 21 -59.69 -24.33 17.34
CA ALA A 21 -60.76 -23.41 16.95
C ALA A 21 -61.18 -23.54 15.46
N ALA A 22 -60.51 -24.38 14.67
CA ALA A 22 -60.66 -24.43 13.21
C ALA A 22 -61.35 -25.70 12.65
N LYS A 23 -61.91 -26.58 13.48
CA LYS A 23 -62.68 -27.75 13.01
C LYS A 23 -64.20 -27.52 13.09
N PRO A 24 -64.94 -27.55 11.99
CA PRO A 24 -66.40 -27.63 12.02
C PRO A 24 -66.86 -29.08 12.16
N GLY A 25 -67.69 -29.36 13.16
CA GLY A 25 -68.58 -30.53 13.23
C GLY A 25 -67.92 -31.88 13.52
N ALA A 26 -67.90 -32.27 14.80
CA ALA A 26 -67.98 -33.68 15.19
C ALA A 26 -68.71 -33.79 16.54
N SER A 27 -69.84 -34.48 16.51
CA SER A 27 -70.65 -34.88 17.66
C SER A 27 -69.83 -35.68 18.66
N ALA A 28 -69.89 -35.32 19.94
CA ALA A 28 -69.59 -36.21 21.05
C ALA A 28 -70.61 -35.96 22.17
N ALA A 29 -71.54 -36.91 22.28
CA ALA A 29 -72.39 -37.09 23.44
C ALA A 29 -71.53 -37.49 24.66
N GLY A 30 -71.90 -37.01 25.84
CA GLY A 30 -71.32 -37.42 27.12
C GLY A 30 -71.23 -36.25 28.09
N GLY A 31 -72.32 -35.98 28.81
CA GLY A 31 -72.36 -34.91 29.81
C GLY A 31 -71.67 -35.29 31.12
N VAL A 32 -71.06 -34.31 31.78
CA VAL A 32 -71.24 -34.00 33.21
C VAL A 32 -71.02 -32.49 33.37
N ALA A 33 -71.90 -31.86 34.15
CA ALA A 33 -72.01 -30.43 34.38
C ALA A 33 -70.86 -29.83 35.20
N ALA A 34 -70.42 -28.64 34.83
CA ALA A 34 -69.92 -27.61 35.74
C ALA A 34 -70.20 -26.24 35.11
N GLY A 35 -70.95 -25.39 35.83
CA GLY A 35 -71.44 -24.11 35.35
C GLY A 35 -70.34 -23.12 35.02
N GLY A 36 -70.44 -22.53 33.83
CA GLY A 36 -69.68 -21.37 33.40
C GLY A 36 -70.39 -20.79 32.18
N ALA A 37 -70.76 -19.52 32.22
CA ALA A 37 -71.45 -18.82 31.14
C ALA A 37 -70.80 -19.13 29.79
N ALA A 38 -71.58 -19.64 28.83
CA ALA A 38 -71.11 -19.92 27.48
C ALA A 38 -70.51 -18.63 26.89
N ALA A 39 -69.18 -18.59 26.83
CA ALA A 39 -68.45 -17.46 26.28
C ALA A 39 -68.80 -17.34 24.79
N ASP A 40 -69.38 -16.20 24.42
CA ASP A 40 -69.69 -15.86 23.03
C ASP A 40 -68.44 -16.09 22.15
N PRO A 41 -68.49 -16.99 21.14
CA PRO A 41 -67.34 -17.29 20.30
C PRO A 41 -66.80 -16.06 19.57
N ALA A 42 -67.64 -15.04 19.33
CA ALA A 42 -67.21 -13.75 18.79
C ALA A 42 -66.32 -12.98 19.79
N ARG A 43 -66.67 -12.97 21.09
CA ARG A 43 -65.85 -12.36 22.15
C ARG A 43 -64.49 -13.06 22.29
N GLY A 44 -64.48 -14.39 22.19
CA GLY A 44 -63.24 -15.17 22.20
C GLY A 44 -62.31 -14.83 21.03
N ARG A 45 -62.86 -14.71 19.81
CA ARG A 45 -62.08 -14.35 18.61
C ARG A 45 -61.55 -12.92 18.66
N SER A 46 -62.34 -11.96 19.14
CA SER A 46 -61.90 -10.57 19.33
C SER A 46 -60.79 -10.45 20.37
N ALA A 47 -60.86 -11.19 21.48
CA ALA A 47 -59.79 -11.22 22.48
C ALA A 47 -58.47 -11.78 21.92
N ILE A 48 -58.54 -12.82 21.08
CA ILE A 48 -57.37 -13.39 20.41
C ILE A 48 -56.75 -12.38 19.45
N LEU A 49 -57.53 -11.77 18.55
CA LEU A 49 -57.01 -10.76 17.59
C LEU A 49 -56.40 -9.55 18.32
N PHE A 50 -57.02 -9.11 19.41
CA PHE A 50 -56.50 -8.03 20.24
C PHE A 50 -55.16 -8.41 20.92
N SER A 51 -55.05 -9.64 21.44
CA SER A 51 -53.79 -10.13 22.01
C SER A 51 -52.66 -10.20 20.97
N ILE A 52 -52.97 -10.61 19.73
CA ILE A 52 -52.00 -10.67 18.64
C ILE A 52 -51.57 -9.26 18.25
N MET A 53 -52.52 -8.32 18.13
CA MET A 53 -52.23 -6.91 17.88
C MET A 53 -51.25 -6.35 18.93
N LEU A 54 -51.55 -6.50 20.22
CA LEU A 54 -50.67 -6.03 21.30
C LEU A 54 -49.29 -6.70 21.27
N SER A 55 -49.23 -7.99 20.91
CA SER A 55 -47.96 -8.70 20.73
C SER A 55 -47.13 -8.12 19.60
N LEU A 56 -47.75 -7.77 18.46
CA LEU A 56 -47.08 -7.17 17.30
C LEU A 56 -46.58 -5.75 17.62
N GLU A 57 -47.42 -4.92 18.25
CA GLU A 57 -47.02 -3.58 18.69
C GLU A 57 -45.86 -3.62 19.71
N ARG A 58 -45.85 -4.61 20.60
CA ARG A 58 -44.75 -4.82 21.55
C ARG A 58 -43.48 -5.30 20.85
N ALA A 59 -43.60 -6.19 19.86
CA ALA A 59 -42.47 -6.66 19.06
C ALA A 59 -41.83 -5.52 18.27
N ALA A 60 -42.64 -4.68 17.62
CA ALA A 60 -42.17 -3.50 16.89
C ALA A 60 -41.42 -2.51 17.81
N ARG A 61 -41.98 -2.20 18.99
CA ARG A 61 -41.35 -1.30 19.97
C ARG A 61 -40.06 -1.84 20.61
N ARG A 62 -39.89 -3.16 20.65
CA ARG A 62 -38.72 -3.83 21.24
C ARG A 62 -37.66 -4.21 20.21
N ALA A 63 -37.88 -3.92 18.93
CA ALA A 63 -36.89 -4.18 17.90
C ALA A 63 -35.58 -3.42 18.23
N PRO A 64 -34.41 -4.09 18.25
CA PRO A 64 -33.14 -3.47 18.65
C PRO A 64 -32.59 -2.50 17.59
N ASP A 65 -32.95 -2.70 16.32
CA ASP A 65 -32.47 -1.93 15.18
C ASP A 65 -33.53 -1.89 14.05
N VAL A 66 -33.29 -1.04 13.04
CA VAL A 66 -34.21 -0.83 11.92
C VAL A 66 -34.40 -2.10 11.08
N GLN A 67 -33.38 -2.95 10.88
CA GLN A 67 -33.54 -4.20 10.12
C GLN A 67 -34.44 -5.18 10.86
N SER A 68 -34.23 -5.33 12.17
CA SER A 68 -35.09 -6.15 13.01
C SER A 68 -36.55 -5.69 12.97
N LEU A 69 -36.80 -4.37 12.97
CA LEU A 69 -38.15 -3.83 12.82
C LEU A 69 -38.75 -4.13 11.43
N ARG A 70 -37.98 -3.94 10.35
CA ARG A 70 -38.42 -4.25 8.99
C ARG A 70 -38.87 -5.71 8.87
N TYR A 71 -38.10 -6.64 9.45
CA TYR A 71 -38.46 -8.06 9.51
C TYR A 71 -39.80 -8.29 10.21
N VAL A 72 -40.01 -7.71 11.40
CA VAL A 72 -41.29 -7.81 12.13
C VAL A 72 -42.45 -7.30 11.27
N ILE A 73 -42.28 -6.14 10.62
CA ILE A 73 -43.33 -5.54 9.78
C ILE A 73 -43.74 -6.46 8.62
N VAL A 74 -42.78 -7.01 7.87
CA VAL A 74 -43.08 -7.80 6.66
C VAL A 74 -43.29 -9.29 6.90
N ASN A 75 -42.95 -9.83 8.08
CA ASN A 75 -43.07 -11.27 8.37
C ASN A 75 -44.01 -11.62 9.52
N GLU A 76 -44.14 -10.77 10.55
CA GLU A 76 -45.01 -11.08 11.70
C GLU A 76 -46.44 -10.56 11.52
N THR A 77 -46.66 -9.55 10.66
CA THR A 77 -47.98 -9.00 10.37
C THR A 77 -48.99 -10.06 9.90
N ARG A 78 -48.53 -11.16 9.27
CA ARG A 78 -49.40 -12.26 8.82
C ARG A 78 -50.16 -12.95 9.94
N ARG A 79 -49.68 -12.83 11.19
CA ARG A 79 -50.34 -13.40 12.38
C ARG A 79 -51.67 -12.71 12.70
N LEU A 80 -51.81 -11.45 12.29
CA LEU A 80 -53.04 -10.67 12.46
C LEU A 80 -53.80 -10.52 11.14
N LEU A 81 -53.08 -10.18 10.08
CA LEU A 81 -53.64 -9.91 8.75
C LEU A 81 -53.01 -10.88 7.74
N PRO A 82 -53.70 -11.96 7.37
CA PRO A 82 -53.19 -12.91 6.38
C PRO A 82 -52.88 -12.23 5.05
N TYR A 83 -51.67 -12.44 4.53
CA TYR A 83 -51.23 -12.00 3.20
C TYR A 83 -50.37 -13.07 2.52
N ARG A 84 -50.29 -12.99 1.19
CA ARG A 84 -49.39 -13.78 0.35
C ARG A 84 -48.04 -13.08 0.15
N GLN A 85 -48.08 -11.76 -0.06
CA GLN A 85 -46.87 -10.94 -0.22
C GLN A 85 -47.00 -9.69 0.66
N ALA A 86 -45.93 -9.36 1.37
CA ALA A 86 -45.79 -8.07 2.03
C ALA A 86 -44.49 -7.38 1.61
N ALA A 87 -44.53 -6.06 1.47
CA ALA A 87 -43.35 -5.26 1.19
C ALA A 87 -43.38 -3.95 1.96
N LEU A 88 -42.23 -3.56 2.48
CA LEU A 88 -42.03 -2.28 3.16
C LEU A 88 -41.14 -1.41 2.29
N ALA A 89 -41.59 -0.20 1.98
CA ALA A 89 -40.86 0.77 1.19
C ALA A 89 -40.58 2.05 1.97
N GLU A 90 -39.37 2.59 1.79
CA GLU A 90 -38.93 3.83 2.43
C GLU A 90 -38.88 4.99 1.45
N GLY A 91 -39.30 6.17 1.92
CA GLY A 91 -39.33 7.40 1.14
C GLY A 91 -40.74 7.84 0.80
N ALA A 92 -41.03 9.11 1.09
CA ALA A 92 -42.32 9.73 0.79
C ALA A 92 -42.52 9.97 -0.73
N ILE A 93 -41.45 10.41 -1.40
CA ILE A 93 -41.50 10.93 -2.78
C ILE A 93 -41.16 9.85 -3.81
N ARG A 94 -40.16 9.04 -3.50
CA ARG A 94 -39.67 7.93 -4.34
C ARG A 94 -39.53 6.71 -3.45
N PRO A 95 -40.64 6.01 -3.17
CA PRO A 95 -40.62 4.86 -2.27
C PRO A 95 -39.76 3.74 -2.85
N LYS A 96 -38.81 3.26 -2.06
CA LYS A 96 -37.94 2.13 -2.42
C LYS A 96 -38.22 0.95 -1.49
N PRO A 97 -38.60 -0.23 -2.01
CA PRO A 97 -38.69 -1.45 -1.22
C PRO A 97 -37.36 -1.73 -0.50
N VAL A 98 -37.44 -1.90 0.82
CA VAL A 98 -36.30 -2.20 1.69
C VAL A 98 -36.43 -3.55 2.39
N ALA A 99 -37.65 -4.12 2.43
CA ALA A 99 -37.90 -5.45 2.94
C ALA A 99 -39.10 -6.08 2.22
N LEU A 100 -39.04 -7.40 2.06
CA LEU A 100 -40.04 -8.25 1.43
C LEU A 100 -40.32 -9.42 2.36
N SER A 101 -41.55 -9.91 2.40
CA SER A 101 -41.91 -11.10 3.16
C SER A 101 -41.15 -12.32 2.63
N ASP A 102 -40.75 -13.20 3.54
CA ASP A 102 -40.16 -14.51 3.24
C ASP A 102 -38.81 -14.47 2.48
N VAL A 103 -38.17 -13.28 2.38
CA VAL A 103 -36.85 -13.09 1.75
C VAL A 103 -35.92 -12.29 2.69
N PRO A 104 -34.66 -12.71 2.88
CA PRO A 104 -33.72 -12.04 3.81
C PRO A 104 -33.21 -10.68 3.33
N GLY A 105 -33.39 -10.34 2.04
CA GLY A 105 -32.94 -9.08 1.46
C GLY A 105 -33.64 -8.76 0.13
N VAL A 106 -33.62 -7.50 -0.27
CA VAL A 106 -34.29 -7.03 -1.49
C VAL A 106 -33.34 -7.06 -2.67
N GLU A 107 -33.58 -7.96 -3.62
CA GLU A 107 -32.88 -7.96 -4.90
C GLU A 107 -33.48 -6.92 -5.85
N ARG A 108 -32.74 -5.84 -6.12
CA ARG A 108 -33.24 -4.70 -6.92
C ARG A 108 -33.52 -5.01 -8.38
N THR A 109 -32.89 -6.06 -8.91
CA THR A 109 -33.03 -6.51 -10.31
C THR A 109 -34.19 -7.48 -10.51
N ALA A 110 -34.83 -7.95 -9.43
CA ALA A 110 -35.96 -8.87 -9.54
C ALA A 110 -37.15 -8.21 -10.26
N PRO A 111 -37.83 -8.90 -11.19
CA PRO A 111 -38.97 -8.35 -11.93
C PRO A 111 -40.08 -7.80 -11.01
N TYR A 112 -40.41 -8.55 -9.94
CA TYR A 112 -41.39 -8.12 -8.94
C TYR A 112 -40.99 -6.82 -8.23
N VAL A 113 -39.73 -6.68 -7.83
CA VAL A 113 -39.25 -5.50 -7.09
C VAL A 113 -39.27 -4.28 -7.99
N THR A 114 -38.80 -4.41 -9.23
CA THR A 114 -38.79 -3.32 -10.22
C THR A 114 -40.20 -2.84 -10.54
N TRP A 115 -41.13 -3.78 -10.75
CA TRP A 115 -42.55 -3.47 -10.92
C TRP A 115 -43.13 -2.78 -9.67
N LEU A 116 -42.85 -3.29 -8.48
CA LEU A 116 -43.35 -2.73 -7.22
C LEU A 116 -42.79 -1.33 -6.94
N GLU A 117 -41.52 -1.04 -7.25
CA GLU A 117 -40.96 0.32 -7.14
C GLU A 117 -41.76 1.31 -8.02
N ARG A 118 -42.12 0.92 -9.24
CA ARG A 118 -42.91 1.74 -10.17
C ARG A 118 -44.36 1.92 -9.69
N VAL A 119 -45.00 0.86 -9.21
CA VAL A 119 -46.35 0.89 -8.63
C VAL A 119 -46.41 1.82 -7.43
N LEU A 120 -45.52 1.62 -6.45
CA LEU A 120 -45.48 2.47 -5.26
C LEU A 120 -45.13 3.92 -5.61
N GLY A 121 -44.25 4.14 -6.60
CA GLY A 121 -43.94 5.48 -7.11
C GLY A 121 -45.16 6.20 -7.68
N HIS A 122 -45.99 5.51 -8.46
CA HIS A 122 -47.22 6.06 -9.01
C HIS A 122 -48.23 6.39 -7.90
N LEU A 123 -48.46 5.45 -6.98
CA LEU A 123 -49.43 5.61 -5.89
C LEU A 123 -49.00 6.73 -4.90
N ALA A 124 -47.70 6.87 -4.63
CA ALA A 124 -47.17 7.95 -3.81
C ALA A 124 -47.26 9.32 -4.49
N ALA A 125 -47.13 9.38 -5.82
CA ALA A 125 -47.37 10.60 -6.59
C ALA A 125 -48.85 11.01 -6.51
N ALA A 126 -49.77 10.07 -6.75
CA ALA A 126 -51.21 10.30 -6.64
C ALA A 126 -51.62 10.77 -5.24
N HIS A 127 -51.07 10.16 -4.18
CA HIS A 127 -51.30 10.61 -2.79
C HIS A 127 -50.85 12.05 -2.56
N ARG A 128 -49.66 12.41 -3.04
CA ARG A 128 -49.13 13.77 -2.91
C ARG A 128 -50.01 14.79 -3.63
N ASP A 129 -50.49 14.46 -4.82
CA ASP A 129 -51.36 15.34 -5.60
C ASP A 129 -52.70 15.54 -4.90
N GLN A 130 -53.25 14.49 -4.25
CA GLN A 130 -54.44 14.59 -3.39
C GLN A 130 -54.18 15.47 -2.16
N VAL A 131 -53.06 15.29 -1.46
CA VAL A 131 -52.68 16.16 -0.32
C VAL A 131 -52.52 17.61 -0.77
N LYS A 132 -51.91 17.85 -1.93
CA LYS A 132 -51.75 19.20 -2.49
C LYS A 132 -53.09 19.82 -2.88
N ALA A 133 -54.00 19.04 -3.47
CA ALA A 133 -55.34 19.48 -3.81
C ALA A 133 -56.18 19.83 -2.57
N LEU A 134 -56.12 19.02 -1.51
CA LEU A 134 -56.80 19.31 -0.24
C LEU A 134 -56.27 20.58 0.44
N LYS A 135 -54.95 20.81 0.39
CA LYS A 135 -54.33 22.04 0.92
C LYS A 135 -54.61 23.29 0.09
N ALA A 136 -54.92 23.11 -1.21
CA ALA A 136 -55.29 24.19 -2.12
C ALA A 136 -56.80 24.50 -2.13
N ALA A 137 -57.64 23.61 -1.58
CA ALA A 137 -59.07 23.84 -1.47
C ALA A 137 -59.37 24.94 -0.43
N PRO A 138 -60.29 25.88 -0.71
CA PRO A 138 -60.69 26.90 0.25
C PRO A 138 -61.29 26.23 1.50
N ALA A 139 -60.95 26.74 2.69
CA ALA A 139 -61.43 26.20 3.96
C ALA A 139 -62.96 26.05 3.94
N PRO A 140 -63.52 24.92 4.38
CA PRO A 140 -64.97 24.73 4.37
C PRO A 140 -65.62 25.82 5.22
N VAL A 141 -66.60 26.52 4.64
CA VAL A 141 -67.50 27.42 5.36
C VAL A 141 -68.13 26.60 6.50
N PRO A 142 -68.14 27.08 7.76
CA PRO A 142 -68.67 26.31 8.87
C PRO A 142 -70.15 26.01 8.61
N ALA A 143 -70.46 24.75 8.28
CA ALA A 143 -71.81 24.25 8.27
C ALA A 143 -72.38 24.32 9.69
N ALA A 144 -73.67 24.65 9.78
CA ALA A 144 -74.42 24.86 11.01
C ALA A 144 -74.11 23.84 12.11
N GLN A 145 -74.14 24.34 13.35
CA GLN A 145 -73.85 23.65 14.62
C GLN A 145 -74.21 22.15 14.58
N PRO A 146 -73.28 21.25 14.95
CA PRO A 146 -73.58 19.82 15.03
C PRO A 146 -74.60 19.58 16.15
N LEU A 147 -75.62 18.76 15.87
CA LEU A 147 -76.50 18.18 16.88
C LEU A 147 -75.64 17.54 17.99
N ALA A 148 -75.96 17.85 19.25
CA ALA A 148 -75.28 17.33 20.43
C ALA A 148 -75.24 15.79 20.40
N GLY A 149 -74.04 15.23 20.25
CA GLY A 149 -73.79 13.78 20.26
C GLY A 149 -73.05 13.21 19.05
N ALA A 150 -72.88 13.97 17.96
CA ALA A 150 -72.07 13.54 16.83
C ALA A 150 -70.57 13.84 17.07
N ALA A 151 -69.73 12.80 17.05
CA ALA A 151 -68.28 12.97 17.08
C ALA A 151 -67.82 13.89 15.92
N PRO A 152 -66.85 14.81 16.14
CA PRO A 152 -66.37 15.68 15.08
C PRO A 152 -65.86 14.84 13.92
N ALA A 153 -66.31 15.14 12.70
CA ALA A 153 -65.84 14.48 11.50
C ALA A 153 -64.30 14.62 11.41
N PRO A 154 -63.56 13.53 11.14
CA PRO A 154 -62.11 13.58 11.07
C PRO A 154 -61.69 14.58 9.98
N ALA A 155 -60.61 15.34 10.23
CA ALA A 155 -60.06 16.25 9.24
C ALA A 155 -59.80 15.50 7.91
N PRO A 156 -60.07 16.11 6.74
CA PRO A 156 -59.96 15.43 5.45
C PRO A 156 -58.54 14.91 5.16
N GLU A 157 -57.51 15.50 5.78
CA GLU A 157 -56.13 15.01 5.70
C GLU A 157 -55.91 13.66 6.42
N ALA A 158 -56.67 13.37 7.49
CA ALA A 158 -56.58 12.11 8.22
C ALA A 158 -57.21 10.93 7.46
N GLU A 159 -58.10 11.21 6.50
CA GLU A 159 -58.69 10.19 5.65
C GLU A 159 -57.69 9.64 4.62
N LEU A 160 -56.77 10.48 4.13
CA LEU A 160 -55.67 10.09 3.25
C LEU A 160 -54.59 9.25 3.93
N LEU A 161 -54.63 9.11 5.26
CA LEU A 161 -53.72 8.26 6.04
C LEU A 161 -54.32 6.88 6.33
N LYS A 162 -55.56 6.61 5.92
CA LYS A 162 -56.17 5.28 6.08
C LYS A 162 -55.62 4.31 5.02
N PRO A 163 -55.47 3.02 5.35
CA PRO A 163 -55.14 1.98 4.38
C PRO A 163 -56.13 1.97 3.22
N ARG A 164 -55.62 1.99 1.99
CA ARG A 164 -56.43 2.03 0.77
C ARG A 164 -56.33 0.72 0.00
N LEU A 165 -57.46 0.23 -0.47
CA LEU A 165 -57.50 -0.86 -1.45
C LEU A 165 -56.90 -0.37 -2.76
N VAL A 166 -56.02 -1.16 -3.36
CA VAL A 166 -55.42 -0.87 -4.67
C VAL A 166 -55.91 -1.91 -5.66
N THR A 167 -56.46 -1.42 -6.76
CA THR A 167 -56.93 -2.22 -7.89
C THR A 167 -56.10 -1.91 -9.13
N PRO A 168 -56.09 -2.80 -10.15
CA PRO A 168 -55.41 -2.52 -11.40
C PRO A 168 -55.87 -1.24 -12.11
N ALA A 169 -57.11 -0.79 -11.85
CA ALA A 169 -57.65 0.47 -12.38
C ALA A 169 -56.98 1.73 -11.80
N ASP A 170 -56.31 1.62 -10.65
CA ASP A 170 -55.56 2.72 -10.01
C ASP A 170 -54.16 2.91 -10.61
N LEU A 171 -53.78 2.13 -11.63
CA LEU A 171 -52.44 2.09 -12.20
C LEU A 171 -52.41 2.37 -13.71
N PRO A 172 -51.27 2.85 -14.25
CA PRO A 172 -51.03 2.90 -15.68
C PRO A 172 -51.15 1.52 -16.33
N GLN A 173 -51.60 1.49 -17.58
CA GLN A 173 -51.86 0.25 -18.34
C GLN A 173 -50.70 -0.75 -18.28
N GLU A 174 -49.45 -0.29 -18.49
CA GLU A 174 -48.25 -1.13 -18.42
C GLU A 174 -48.08 -1.87 -17.09
N LEU A 175 -48.42 -1.22 -15.96
CA LEU A 175 -48.27 -1.81 -14.63
C LEU A 175 -49.47 -2.70 -14.28
N ALA A 176 -50.65 -2.36 -14.78
CA ALA A 176 -51.87 -3.13 -14.61
C ALA A 176 -51.81 -4.47 -15.36
N GLU A 177 -51.27 -4.50 -16.58
CA GLU A 177 -51.11 -5.72 -17.39
C GLU A 177 -50.16 -6.74 -16.75
N ALA A 178 -49.09 -6.27 -16.08
CA ALA A 178 -48.13 -7.12 -15.40
C ALA A 178 -48.60 -7.64 -14.02
N TRP A 179 -49.70 -7.10 -13.48
CA TRP A 179 -50.17 -7.41 -12.13
C TRP A 179 -50.51 -8.90 -11.91
N PRO A 180 -51.26 -9.60 -12.80
CA PRO A 180 -51.70 -10.98 -12.54
C PRO A 180 -50.54 -11.97 -12.42
N GLU A 181 -49.42 -11.69 -13.09
CA GLU A 181 -48.21 -12.53 -13.05
C GLU A 181 -47.37 -12.24 -11.79
N LEU A 182 -47.32 -10.99 -11.34
CA LEU A 182 -46.37 -10.53 -10.33
C LEU A 182 -46.97 -10.44 -8.91
N ALA A 183 -48.25 -10.13 -8.76
CA ALA A 183 -48.89 -9.86 -7.48
C ALA A 183 -50.23 -10.58 -7.29
N ALA A 184 -50.61 -10.75 -6.03
CA ALA A 184 -51.93 -11.29 -5.69
C ALA A 184 -53.05 -10.30 -6.07
N PRO A 185 -54.28 -10.76 -6.37
CA PRO A 185 -55.34 -9.94 -6.98
C PRO A 185 -55.87 -8.80 -6.10
N HIS A 186 -55.76 -8.92 -4.78
CA HIS A 186 -56.21 -7.88 -3.85
C HIS A 186 -55.00 -7.30 -3.11
N ALA A 187 -54.81 -5.98 -3.21
CA ALA A 187 -53.75 -5.28 -2.50
C ALA A 187 -54.29 -4.19 -1.57
N LEU A 188 -53.59 -4.02 -0.45
CA LEU A 188 -53.83 -2.99 0.54
C LEU A 188 -52.54 -2.18 0.72
N LEU A 189 -52.64 -0.87 0.48
CA LEU A 189 -51.55 0.08 0.67
C LEU A 189 -51.77 0.84 1.98
N CYS A 190 -50.83 0.74 2.90
CA CYS A 190 -50.89 1.42 4.19
C CYS A 190 -49.79 2.49 4.27
N PRO A 191 -50.13 3.78 4.40
CA PRO A 191 -49.14 4.83 4.61
C PRO A 191 -48.57 4.74 6.03
N LEU A 192 -47.25 4.86 6.17
CA LEU A 192 -46.55 4.95 7.44
C LEU A 192 -46.21 6.41 7.70
N ALA A 193 -47.05 7.11 8.47
CA ALA A 193 -46.93 8.54 8.73
C ALA A 193 -46.34 8.86 10.10
N ASP A 194 -45.69 10.02 10.22
CA ASP A 194 -45.23 10.54 11.50
C ASP A 194 -46.34 11.27 12.28
N ARG A 195 -46.00 11.74 13.49
CA ARG A 195 -46.91 12.51 14.37
C ARG A 195 -47.43 13.79 13.72
N GLU A 196 -46.77 14.29 12.68
CA GLU A 196 -47.13 15.49 11.94
C GLU A 196 -47.97 15.15 10.69
N GLY A 197 -48.34 13.88 10.50
CA GLY A 197 -49.12 13.39 9.36
C GLY A 197 -48.32 13.26 8.07
N GLN A 198 -46.98 13.35 8.11
CA GLN A 198 -46.14 13.19 6.93
C GLN A 198 -45.80 11.72 6.70
N VAL A 199 -46.14 11.20 5.52
CA VAL A 199 -45.80 9.83 5.11
C VAL A 199 -44.28 9.69 4.97
N ARG A 200 -43.68 8.74 5.67
CA ARG A 200 -42.23 8.42 5.62
C ARG A 200 -41.95 7.15 4.83
N GLY A 201 -42.94 6.27 4.71
CA GLY A 201 -42.86 5.05 3.93
C GLY A 201 -44.23 4.41 3.72
N TRP A 202 -44.22 3.25 3.09
CA TRP A 202 -45.42 2.56 2.64
C TRP A 202 -45.33 1.07 2.95
N LEU A 203 -46.39 0.49 3.48
CA LEU A 203 -46.55 -0.94 3.66
C LEU A 203 -47.54 -1.46 2.62
N TRP A 204 -47.08 -2.39 1.79
CA TRP A 204 -47.85 -3.09 0.78
C TRP A 204 -48.20 -4.49 1.27
N LEU A 205 -49.47 -4.85 1.25
CA LEU A 205 -49.96 -6.20 1.57
C LEU A 205 -50.82 -6.71 0.41
N ALA A 206 -50.50 -7.87 -0.14
CA ALA A 206 -51.27 -8.48 -1.22
C ALA A 206 -51.69 -9.91 -0.87
N ARG A 207 -52.93 -10.27 -1.21
CA ARG A 207 -53.50 -11.61 -0.93
C ARG A 207 -54.58 -12.01 -1.95
N ASP A 208 -54.94 -13.29 -1.95
CA ASP A 208 -55.89 -13.83 -2.94
C ASP A 208 -57.36 -13.51 -2.60
N THR A 209 -57.67 -13.28 -1.32
CA THR A 209 -59.01 -12.90 -0.83
C THR A 209 -59.17 -11.39 -0.63
N GLY A 210 -60.35 -10.82 -0.86
CA GLY A 210 -60.60 -9.39 -0.66
C GLY A 210 -60.41 -8.95 0.80
N PHE A 211 -59.94 -7.72 1.03
CA PHE A 211 -59.82 -7.14 2.39
C PHE A 211 -61.16 -6.62 2.90
N ALA A 212 -61.56 -7.10 4.08
CA ALA A 212 -62.78 -6.63 4.75
C ALA A 212 -62.54 -5.24 5.37
N PRO A 213 -63.59 -4.45 5.68
CA PRO A 213 -63.44 -3.18 6.37
C PRO A 213 -62.71 -3.31 7.73
N ALA A 214 -62.92 -4.42 8.43
CA ALA A 214 -62.20 -4.72 9.68
C ALA A 214 -60.68 -4.87 9.45
N ASP A 215 -60.25 -5.41 8.30
CA ASP A 215 -58.84 -5.56 7.98
C ASP A 215 -58.15 -4.21 7.78
N GLN A 216 -58.85 -3.24 7.18
CA GLN A 216 -58.34 -1.87 7.01
C GLN A 216 -58.15 -1.18 8.36
N VAL A 217 -59.06 -1.39 9.32
CA VAL A 217 -58.94 -0.84 10.68
C VAL A 217 -57.75 -1.47 11.41
N LEU A 218 -57.58 -2.78 11.33
CA LEU A 218 -56.43 -3.48 11.93
C LEU A 218 -55.11 -3.03 11.27
N ALA A 219 -55.10 -2.86 9.95
CA ALA A 219 -53.93 -2.41 9.21
C ALA A 219 -53.56 -0.96 9.56
N ALA A 220 -54.56 -0.08 9.77
CA ALA A 220 -54.33 1.30 10.18
C ALA A 220 -53.65 1.37 11.55
N GLN A 221 -54.16 0.58 12.51
CA GLN A 221 -53.60 0.50 13.86
C GLN A 221 -52.14 -0.02 13.85
N LEU A 222 -51.86 -1.08 13.08
CA LEU A 222 -50.50 -1.58 12.93
C LEU A 222 -49.58 -0.58 12.23
N ALA A 223 -50.05 0.08 11.16
CA ALA A 223 -49.28 1.07 10.42
C ALA A 223 -48.84 2.22 11.33
N ASP A 224 -49.72 2.72 12.19
CA ASP A 224 -49.40 3.77 13.17
C ASP A 224 -48.34 3.29 14.18
N ALA A 225 -48.53 2.12 14.79
CA ALA A 225 -47.57 1.53 15.72
C ALA A 225 -46.20 1.27 15.08
N TYR A 226 -46.17 0.79 13.85
CA TYR A 226 -44.95 0.55 13.08
C TYR A 226 -44.25 1.85 12.69
N ALA A 227 -44.98 2.87 12.24
CA ALA A 227 -44.41 4.17 11.92
C ALA A 227 -43.77 4.82 13.16
N HIS A 228 -44.44 4.72 14.32
CA HIS A 228 -43.90 5.18 15.60
C HIS A 228 -42.60 4.47 16.00
N ALA A 229 -42.57 3.13 15.94
CA ALA A 229 -41.38 2.34 16.25
C ALA A 229 -40.23 2.65 15.27
N TRP A 230 -40.56 2.81 13.99
CA TRP A 230 -39.58 3.11 12.96
C TRP A 230 -38.95 4.49 13.13
N LEU A 231 -39.73 5.51 13.44
CA LEU A 231 -39.22 6.86 13.72
C LEU A 231 -38.34 6.93 14.97
N ALA A 232 -38.65 6.11 15.98
CA ALA A 232 -37.81 6.01 17.18
C ALA A 232 -36.43 5.39 16.87
N LEU A 233 -36.38 4.38 16.01
CA LEU A 233 -35.14 3.65 15.66
C LEU A 233 -34.34 4.30 14.52
N ALA A 234 -35.01 4.92 13.54
CA ALA A 234 -34.36 5.61 12.43
C ALA A 234 -33.63 6.90 12.88
N GLY A 235 -33.82 7.31 14.14
CA GLY A 235 -33.40 8.60 14.67
C GLY A 235 -34.18 9.74 14.02
N ARG A 236 -34.22 10.91 14.66
CA ARG A 236 -34.65 12.12 13.95
C ARG A 236 -33.74 12.29 12.73
N GLY A 237 -34.25 11.96 11.55
CA GLY A 237 -33.69 12.39 10.27
C GLY A 237 -33.81 13.91 10.07
N ALA A 238 -33.67 14.70 11.13
CA ALA A 238 -33.56 16.15 11.09
C ALA A 238 -32.07 16.49 10.98
N GLY A 239 -31.63 16.61 9.72
CA GLY A 239 -30.37 17.23 9.30
C GLY A 239 -29.22 17.17 10.30
N ARG A 240 -28.31 16.21 10.12
CA ARG A 240 -26.90 16.47 10.41
C ARG A 240 -26.54 17.74 9.65
N ARG A 241 -26.61 18.90 10.32
CA ARG A 241 -25.83 20.07 9.95
C ARG A 241 -24.40 19.56 9.94
N ARG A 242 -23.88 19.22 8.76
CA ARG A 242 -22.45 19.32 8.54
C ARG A 242 -22.13 20.74 8.95
N LEU A 243 -21.44 20.95 10.08
CA LEU A 243 -20.77 22.23 10.27
C LEU A 243 -19.96 22.44 8.98
N PRO A 244 -20.15 23.54 8.24
CA PRO A 244 -19.20 23.86 7.20
C PRO A 244 -17.89 24.08 7.93
N ARG A 245 -16.96 23.12 7.89
CA ARG A 245 -15.56 23.46 8.13
C ARG A 245 -15.28 24.58 7.15
N PRO A 246 -14.98 25.80 7.61
CA PRO A 246 -14.89 26.91 6.69
C PRO A 246 -13.87 26.54 5.61
N ARG A 247 -14.28 26.66 4.35
CA ARG A 247 -13.40 26.36 3.22
C ARG A 247 -12.09 27.14 3.36
N TRP A 248 -12.10 28.32 4.00
CA TRP A 248 -10.90 29.11 4.30
C TRP A 248 -9.94 28.47 5.32
N LEU A 249 -10.38 27.64 6.27
CA LEU A 249 -9.46 26.89 7.14
C LEU A 249 -8.78 25.76 6.37
N VAL A 250 -9.51 25.07 5.49
CA VAL A 250 -8.93 24.06 4.60
C VAL A 250 -8.02 24.72 3.58
N LEU A 251 -8.42 25.85 2.99
CA LEU A 251 -7.61 26.64 2.06
C LEU A 251 -6.37 27.20 2.75
N GLY A 252 -6.49 27.67 3.99
CA GLY A 252 -5.38 28.17 4.80
C GLY A 252 -4.40 27.07 5.18
N LEU A 253 -4.89 25.87 5.53
CA LEU A 253 -4.04 24.70 5.79
C LEU A 253 -3.36 24.18 4.51
N VAL A 254 -4.06 24.19 3.38
CA VAL A 254 -3.47 23.88 2.07
C VAL A 254 -2.44 24.94 1.67
N ALA A 255 -2.72 26.23 1.85
CA ALA A 255 -1.78 27.31 1.59
C ALA A 255 -0.55 27.23 2.50
N ALA A 256 -0.73 26.91 3.79
CA ALA A 256 0.37 26.69 4.72
C ALA A 256 1.21 25.45 4.33
N ALA A 257 0.57 24.36 3.89
CA ALA A 257 1.28 23.18 3.40
C ALA A 257 2.06 23.47 2.11
N VAL A 258 1.47 24.24 1.18
CA VAL A 258 2.14 24.69 -0.05
C VAL A 258 3.31 25.61 0.29
N ALA A 259 3.13 26.56 1.20
CA ALA A 259 4.19 27.45 1.66
C ALA A 259 5.33 26.68 2.36
N ALA A 260 5.00 25.70 3.20
CA ALA A 260 5.99 24.81 3.82
C ALA A 260 6.78 24.01 2.77
N GLY A 261 6.16 23.70 1.64
CA GLY A 261 6.80 23.05 0.50
C GLY A 261 7.94 23.85 -0.15
N PHE A 262 7.98 25.19 0.03
CA PHE A 262 9.03 26.07 -0.48
C PHE A 262 10.20 26.29 0.48
N ILE A 263 10.15 25.72 1.69
CA ILE A 263 11.26 25.83 2.64
C ILE A 263 12.46 25.07 2.06
N PRO A 264 13.64 25.71 1.91
CA PRO A 264 14.84 25.05 1.42
C PRO A 264 15.35 24.08 2.47
N VAL A 265 15.58 22.83 2.05
CA VAL A 265 16.18 21.78 2.88
C VAL A 265 17.38 21.16 2.17
N PRO A 266 18.46 20.86 2.89
CA PRO A 266 19.65 20.25 2.29
C PRO A 266 19.30 18.86 1.80
N GLN A 267 19.49 18.62 0.50
CA GLN A 267 19.29 17.29 -0.04
C GLN A 267 20.36 16.35 0.52
N SER A 268 19.99 15.13 0.90
CA SER A 268 20.96 14.12 1.31
C SER A 268 20.64 12.76 0.74
N VAL A 269 21.66 11.96 0.50
CA VAL A 269 21.57 10.57 0.05
C VAL A 269 22.40 9.68 0.96
N LEU A 270 21.91 8.49 1.22
CA LEU A 270 22.60 7.47 2.00
C LEU A 270 23.10 6.42 1.02
N ALA A 271 24.39 6.11 1.09
CA ALA A 271 25.03 5.14 0.21
C ALA A 271 26.03 4.29 0.99
N PRO A 272 26.22 3.01 0.61
CA PRO A 272 27.29 2.19 1.15
C PRO A 272 28.64 2.87 0.94
N ALA A 273 29.50 2.77 1.95
CA ALA A 273 30.81 3.38 1.90
C ALA A 273 31.86 2.52 2.62
N GLU A 274 33.10 2.66 2.17
CA GLU A 274 34.26 2.04 2.78
C GLU A 274 35.40 3.06 2.91
N VAL A 275 36.26 2.83 3.89
CA VAL A 275 37.50 3.58 4.06
C VAL A 275 38.55 2.95 3.15
N SER A 276 38.92 3.64 2.07
CA SER A 276 39.98 3.20 1.16
C SER A 276 41.24 4.03 1.35
N ALA A 277 42.38 3.51 0.89
CA ALA A 277 43.61 4.30 0.86
C ALA A 277 43.54 5.33 -0.27
N SER A 278 43.99 6.56 0.00
CA SER A 278 44.09 7.58 -1.05
C SER A 278 45.24 7.23 -1.99
N ASP A 279 44.95 7.22 -3.29
CA ASP A 279 45.91 7.03 -4.38
C ASP A 279 46.85 5.81 -4.20
N PRO A 280 46.34 4.57 -4.24
CA PRO A 280 47.15 3.36 -4.10
C PRO A 280 48.15 3.17 -5.27
N ALA A 281 49.42 2.88 -4.96
CA ALA A 281 50.44 2.58 -5.97
C ALA A 281 50.35 1.10 -6.34
N THR A 282 50.09 0.84 -7.60
CA THR A 282 50.01 -0.52 -8.13
C THR A 282 51.42 -1.04 -8.41
N VAL A 283 51.77 -2.18 -7.81
CA VAL A 283 53.01 -2.89 -8.11
C VAL A 283 52.68 -3.98 -9.11
N ALA A 284 53.19 -3.80 -10.33
CA ALA A 284 53.01 -4.71 -11.45
C ALA A 284 54.32 -5.42 -11.81
N SER A 285 54.22 -6.55 -12.50
CA SER A 285 55.42 -7.24 -12.99
C SER A 285 56.16 -6.38 -14.02
N PRO A 286 57.47 -6.11 -13.85
CA PRO A 286 58.24 -5.31 -14.80
C PRO A 286 58.66 -6.07 -16.07
N LEU A 287 58.57 -7.41 -16.04
CA LEU A 287 58.90 -8.31 -17.14
C LEU A 287 58.11 -9.62 -17.05
N ASP A 288 58.12 -10.40 -18.13
CA ASP A 288 57.50 -11.72 -18.19
C ASP A 288 58.37 -12.75 -17.45
N GLY A 289 57.77 -13.52 -16.54
CA GLY A 289 58.51 -14.48 -15.72
C GLY A 289 57.61 -15.28 -14.79
N VAL A 290 58.22 -16.12 -13.96
CA VAL A 290 57.52 -16.85 -12.89
C VAL A 290 57.88 -16.22 -11.56
N VAL A 291 56.90 -15.96 -10.70
CA VAL A 291 57.17 -15.45 -9.35
C VAL A 291 57.84 -16.55 -8.53
N GLN A 292 59.09 -16.32 -8.10
CA GLN A 292 59.85 -17.28 -7.30
C GLN A 292 59.49 -17.17 -5.82
N ALA A 293 59.44 -15.96 -5.29
CA ALA A 293 59.15 -15.69 -3.89
C ALA A 293 58.50 -14.31 -3.72
N ILE A 294 57.69 -14.18 -2.66
CA ILE A 294 57.19 -12.90 -2.15
C ILE A 294 57.80 -12.71 -0.76
N GLU A 295 58.56 -11.63 -0.59
CA GLU A 295 59.36 -11.36 0.62
C GLU A 295 58.59 -10.57 1.68
N VAL A 296 57.37 -10.12 1.35
CA VAL A 296 56.51 -9.32 2.23
C VAL A 296 55.22 -10.05 2.56
N GLN A 297 54.69 -9.77 3.75
CA GLN A 297 53.39 -10.31 4.19
C GLN A 297 52.25 -9.34 3.88
N PRO A 298 51.01 -9.84 3.70
CA PRO A 298 49.84 -8.99 3.58
C PRO A 298 49.71 -8.06 4.79
N ASN A 299 49.37 -6.79 4.54
CA ASN A 299 49.25 -5.73 5.54
C ASN A 299 50.56 -5.37 6.28
N GLN A 300 51.72 -5.83 5.78
CA GLN A 300 53.02 -5.39 6.29
C GLN A 300 53.33 -3.97 5.84
N ARG A 301 53.96 -3.19 6.73
CA ARG A 301 54.50 -1.88 6.40
C ARG A 301 55.87 -2.03 5.74
N VAL A 302 56.07 -1.34 4.63
CA VAL A 302 57.30 -1.30 3.84
C VAL A 302 57.77 0.14 3.67
N GLU A 303 59.08 0.31 3.52
CA GLU A 303 59.73 1.56 3.15
C GLU A 303 60.01 1.60 1.64
N ALA A 304 60.36 2.78 1.12
CA ALA A 304 60.77 2.88 -0.29
C ALA A 304 62.09 2.14 -0.50
N GLY A 305 62.12 1.24 -1.50
CA GLY A 305 63.28 0.42 -1.84
C GLY A 305 63.26 -1.00 -1.27
N ASP A 306 62.31 -1.32 -0.37
CA ASP A 306 62.16 -2.68 0.17
C ASP A 306 61.85 -3.70 -0.92
N LEU A 307 62.45 -4.89 -0.82
CA LEU A 307 62.20 -6.00 -1.74
C LEU A 307 60.80 -6.57 -1.49
N LEU A 308 59.97 -6.62 -2.52
CA LEU A 308 58.59 -7.11 -2.42
C LEU A 308 58.46 -8.53 -2.93
N LEU A 309 59.00 -8.79 -4.12
CA LEU A 309 58.98 -10.10 -4.75
C LEU A 309 60.18 -10.26 -5.68
N THR A 310 60.49 -11.52 -5.95
CA THR A 310 61.58 -11.93 -6.82
C THR A 310 61.01 -12.84 -7.90
N LEU A 311 61.29 -12.54 -9.17
CA LEU A 311 60.99 -13.43 -10.30
C LEU A 311 62.10 -14.48 -10.44
N ASP A 312 61.84 -15.60 -11.11
CA ASP A 312 62.87 -16.60 -11.39
C ASP A 312 64.01 -16.00 -12.25
N PRO A 313 65.23 -15.85 -11.72
CA PRO A 313 66.33 -15.21 -12.43
C PRO A 313 67.03 -16.13 -13.42
N THR A 314 66.74 -17.44 -13.43
CA THR A 314 67.57 -18.47 -14.08
C THR A 314 67.87 -18.17 -15.54
N ASN A 315 66.83 -17.81 -16.32
CA ASN A 315 66.99 -17.51 -17.74
C ASN A 315 67.76 -16.20 -17.97
N LEU A 316 67.49 -15.16 -17.19
CA LEU A 316 68.16 -13.86 -17.33
C LEU A 316 69.62 -13.89 -16.87
N GLN A 317 69.95 -14.69 -15.85
CA GLN A 317 71.33 -14.95 -15.45
C GLN A 317 72.12 -15.66 -16.55
N ALA A 318 71.49 -16.64 -17.22
CA ALA A 318 72.10 -17.31 -18.37
C ALA A 318 72.34 -16.33 -19.54
N GLU A 319 71.37 -15.44 -19.83
CA GLU A 319 71.54 -14.37 -20.84
C GLU A 319 72.72 -13.43 -20.51
N VAL A 320 72.82 -12.96 -19.27
CA VAL A 320 73.95 -12.12 -18.81
C VAL A 320 75.28 -12.86 -18.96
N ALA A 321 75.34 -14.15 -18.60
CA ALA A 321 76.54 -14.96 -18.74
C ALA A 321 76.96 -15.09 -20.22
N VAL A 322 76.02 -15.32 -21.13
CA VAL A 322 76.29 -15.41 -22.58
C VAL A 322 76.75 -14.07 -23.14
N ALA A 323 76.08 -12.97 -22.79
CA ALA A 323 76.46 -11.62 -23.25
C ALA A 323 77.87 -11.26 -22.78
N ARG A 324 78.20 -11.56 -21.52
CA ARG A 324 79.54 -11.30 -20.94
C ARG A 324 80.63 -12.07 -21.68
N ARG A 325 80.43 -13.35 -21.97
CA ARG A 325 81.39 -14.15 -22.75
C ARG A 325 81.55 -13.63 -24.18
N THR A 326 80.47 -13.16 -24.80
CA THR A 326 80.51 -12.63 -26.17
C THR A 326 81.28 -11.32 -26.23
N LEU A 327 81.17 -10.47 -25.22
CA LEU A 327 82.00 -9.28 -25.05
C LEU A 327 83.47 -9.64 -24.86
N GLU A 328 83.80 -10.58 -23.96
CA GLU A 328 85.18 -11.03 -23.72
C GLU A 328 85.87 -11.49 -25.02
N ILE A 329 85.14 -12.22 -25.88
CA ILE A 329 85.63 -12.65 -27.20
C ILE A 329 85.87 -11.44 -28.11
N ALA A 330 84.90 -10.54 -28.24
CA ALA A 330 85.02 -9.35 -29.10
C ALA A 330 86.18 -8.44 -28.67
N GLU A 331 86.39 -8.27 -27.36
CA GLU A 331 87.53 -7.53 -26.83
C GLU A 331 88.86 -8.23 -27.08
N ALA A 332 88.91 -9.57 -26.97
CA ALA A 332 90.11 -10.33 -27.28
C ALA A 332 90.48 -10.23 -28.77
N GLU A 333 89.49 -10.27 -29.68
CA GLU A 333 89.67 -10.03 -31.11
C GLU A 333 90.20 -8.62 -31.38
N LEU A 334 89.61 -7.59 -30.74
CA LEU A 334 90.07 -6.21 -30.86
C LEU A 334 91.52 -6.05 -30.34
N ARG A 335 91.86 -6.66 -29.20
CA ARG A 335 93.24 -6.64 -28.66
C ARG A 335 94.23 -7.28 -29.62
N ARG A 336 93.91 -8.45 -30.18
CA ARG A 336 94.75 -9.13 -31.18
C ARG A 336 94.94 -8.28 -32.43
N ALA A 337 93.87 -7.67 -32.95
CA ALA A 337 93.94 -6.79 -34.11
C ALA A 337 94.80 -5.55 -33.86
N ARG A 338 94.65 -4.91 -32.69
CA ARG A 338 95.49 -3.77 -32.29
C ARG A 338 96.97 -4.14 -32.18
N GLN A 339 97.28 -5.35 -31.71
CA GLN A 339 98.66 -5.84 -31.62
C GLN A 339 99.27 -6.24 -32.98
N GLY A 340 98.46 -6.68 -33.94
CA GLY A 340 98.92 -7.04 -35.29
C GLY A 340 99.08 -5.86 -36.26
N ALA A 341 98.53 -4.69 -35.93
CA ALA A 341 98.37 -3.55 -36.83
C ALA A 341 99.62 -2.66 -37.05
N PHE A 342 100.77 -2.98 -36.47
CA PHE A 342 101.93 -2.07 -36.43
C PHE A 342 102.49 -1.66 -37.81
N ASN A 343 102.23 -2.41 -38.89
CA ASN A 343 102.80 -2.14 -40.24
C ASN A 343 101.79 -2.18 -41.39
N ASP A 344 100.49 -2.32 -41.13
CA ASP A 344 99.48 -2.52 -42.17
C ASP A 344 98.57 -1.29 -42.34
N ARG A 345 98.53 -0.73 -43.56
CA ARG A 345 97.75 0.48 -43.89
C ARG A 345 96.24 0.24 -43.78
N ASP A 346 95.78 -1.01 -43.94
CA ASP A 346 94.35 -1.36 -43.88
C ASP A 346 93.86 -1.71 -42.46
N ALA A 347 94.78 -1.84 -41.49
CA ALA A 347 94.44 -2.25 -40.13
C ALA A 347 93.58 -1.23 -39.38
N GLY A 348 93.63 0.06 -39.74
CA GLY A 348 92.81 1.10 -39.12
C GLY A 348 91.30 0.88 -39.30
N ALA A 349 90.86 0.52 -40.51
CA ALA A 349 89.45 0.23 -40.80
C ALA A 349 88.98 -1.03 -40.06
N GLN A 350 89.82 -2.07 -40.02
CA GLN A 350 89.51 -3.31 -39.31
C GLN A 350 89.42 -3.10 -37.79
N ILE A 351 90.31 -2.31 -37.20
CA ILE A 351 90.25 -1.95 -35.77
C ILE A 351 88.96 -1.17 -35.48
N ALA A 352 88.61 -0.20 -36.32
CA ALA A 352 87.38 0.58 -36.13
C ALA A 352 86.12 -0.32 -36.16
N LEU A 353 86.07 -1.29 -37.06
CA LEU A 353 84.98 -2.27 -37.13
C LEU A 353 84.92 -3.16 -35.88
N LEU A 354 86.05 -3.71 -35.44
CA LEU A 354 86.11 -4.54 -34.23
C LEU A 354 85.79 -3.75 -32.96
N GLU A 355 86.18 -2.48 -32.91
CA GLU A 355 85.85 -1.58 -31.81
C GLU A 355 84.34 -1.30 -31.78
N ALA A 356 83.71 -1.05 -32.93
CA ALA A 356 82.26 -0.92 -33.02
C ALA A 356 81.55 -2.21 -32.58
N ARG A 357 82.09 -3.38 -32.95
CA ARG A 357 81.56 -4.69 -32.51
C ARG A 357 81.69 -4.90 -31.01
N ALA A 358 82.83 -4.55 -30.40
CA ALA A 358 83.00 -4.63 -28.96
C ALA A 358 82.03 -3.69 -28.22
N ARG A 359 81.86 -2.46 -28.71
CA ARG A 359 80.86 -1.50 -28.16
C ARG A 359 79.44 -2.03 -28.27
N LEU A 360 79.07 -2.69 -29.37
CA LEU A 360 77.76 -3.33 -29.51
C LEU A 360 77.57 -4.44 -28.47
N ARG A 361 78.57 -5.31 -28.28
CA ARG A 361 78.51 -6.39 -27.26
C ARG A 361 78.47 -5.85 -25.84
N GLN A 362 79.12 -4.72 -25.57
CA GLN A 362 79.04 -4.03 -24.29
C GLN A 362 77.61 -3.55 -24.03
N ALA A 363 76.97 -2.91 -25.01
CA ALA A 363 75.58 -2.48 -24.89
C ALA A 363 74.61 -3.65 -24.70
N GLU A 364 74.85 -4.80 -25.35
CA GLU A 364 74.07 -6.03 -25.15
C GLU A 364 74.20 -6.58 -23.72
N LEU A 365 75.41 -6.56 -23.15
CA LEU A 365 75.63 -6.96 -21.75
C LEU A 365 74.91 -6.01 -20.78
N GLU A 366 75.06 -4.70 -20.96
CA GLU A 366 74.39 -3.69 -20.14
C GLU A 366 72.86 -3.85 -20.19
N TYR A 367 72.30 -4.14 -21.37
CA TYR A 367 70.88 -4.42 -21.53
C TYR A 367 70.45 -5.69 -20.78
N ALA A 368 71.23 -6.78 -20.88
CA ALA A 368 70.94 -8.02 -20.15
C ALA A 368 71.02 -7.82 -18.63
N GLU A 369 72.01 -7.06 -18.14
CA GLU A 369 72.15 -6.73 -16.71
C GLU A 369 70.99 -5.86 -16.21
N GLN A 370 70.53 -4.89 -17.00
CA GLN A 370 69.34 -4.09 -16.68
C GLN A 370 68.07 -4.94 -16.61
N ARG A 371 67.90 -5.94 -17.50
CA ARG A 371 66.78 -6.88 -17.43
C ARG A 371 66.85 -7.75 -16.18
N LEU A 372 68.04 -8.24 -15.82
CA LEU A 372 68.25 -9.01 -14.60
C LEU A 372 67.95 -8.17 -13.34
N ALA A 373 68.33 -6.90 -13.31
CA ALA A 373 68.03 -6.01 -12.18
C ALA A 373 66.52 -5.80 -11.96
N ARG A 374 65.70 -5.94 -13.00
CA ARG A 374 64.23 -5.86 -12.89
C ARG A 374 63.57 -7.14 -12.35
N VAL A 375 64.33 -8.21 -12.09
CA VAL A 375 63.82 -9.43 -11.45
C VAL A 375 63.38 -9.17 -10.01
N GLU A 376 64.11 -8.29 -9.32
CA GLU A 376 63.77 -7.82 -7.98
C GLU A 376 62.81 -6.64 -8.08
N VAL A 377 61.54 -6.87 -7.71
CA VAL A 377 60.56 -5.78 -7.66
C VAL A 377 60.60 -5.15 -6.28
N ARG A 378 60.91 -3.87 -6.23
CA ARG A 378 61.03 -3.09 -4.99
C ARG A 378 59.88 -2.10 -4.83
N ALA A 379 59.63 -1.69 -3.59
CA ALA A 379 58.63 -0.68 -3.28
C ALA A 379 59.04 0.70 -3.79
N GLU A 380 58.23 1.32 -4.65
CA GLU A 380 58.47 2.69 -5.14
C GLU A 380 58.24 3.76 -4.06
N ARG A 381 57.45 3.43 -3.02
CA ARG A 381 57.07 4.37 -1.96
C ARG A 381 56.79 3.62 -0.65
N PRO A 382 56.91 4.30 0.51
CA PRO A 382 56.54 3.70 1.79
C PRO A 382 55.02 3.51 1.90
N GLY A 383 54.59 2.46 2.58
CA GLY A 383 53.17 2.19 2.80
C GLY A 383 52.90 0.80 3.36
N ILE A 384 51.65 0.38 3.29
CA ILE A 384 51.18 -0.96 3.64
C ILE A 384 50.89 -1.72 2.34
N VAL A 385 51.39 -2.95 2.25
CA VAL A 385 51.18 -3.82 1.09
C VAL A 385 49.83 -4.54 1.19
N LEU A 386 49.00 -4.40 0.17
CA LEU A 386 47.66 -4.98 0.05
C LEU A 386 47.66 -6.03 -1.07
N PHE A 387 47.40 -7.29 -0.69
CA PHE A 387 47.16 -8.42 -1.59
C PHE A 387 46.48 -9.56 -0.81
N THR A 388 45.89 -10.53 -1.50
CA THR A 388 45.07 -11.58 -0.87
C THR A 388 45.93 -12.55 -0.05
N ARG A 389 46.83 -13.29 -0.71
CA ARG A 389 47.74 -14.27 -0.10
C ARG A 389 49.03 -14.36 -0.92
N ALA A 390 50.15 -14.65 -0.28
CA ALA A 390 51.43 -14.85 -0.97
C ALA A 390 51.44 -16.14 -1.79
N ASP A 391 50.84 -17.20 -1.23
CA ASP A 391 50.79 -18.54 -1.82
C ASP A 391 50.14 -18.58 -3.21
N ASP A 392 49.19 -17.68 -3.49
CA ASP A 392 48.46 -17.63 -4.78
C ASP A 392 49.35 -17.16 -5.95
N TRP A 393 50.51 -16.60 -5.64
CA TRP A 393 51.42 -16.01 -6.61
C TRP A 393 52.70 -16.80 -6.78
N ILE A 394 53.20 -17.46 -5.74
CA ILE A 394 54.44 -18.25 -5.81
C ILE A 394 54.27 -19.37 -6.86
N GLY A 395 55.17 -19.43 -7.83
CA GLY A 395 55.13 -20.37 -8.95
C GLY A 395 54.18 -19.97 -10.09
N ARG A 396 53.47 -18.85 -9.99
CA ARG A 396 52.55 -18.37 -11.02
C ARG A 396 53.32 -17.63 -12.14
N PRO A 397 53.06 -17.93 -13.42
CA PRO A 397 53.57 -17.12 -14.52
C PRO A 397 52.86 -15.77 -14.56
N VAL A 398 53.63 -14.70 -14.70
CA VAL A 398 53.17 -13.32 -14.78
C VAL A 398 53.66 -12.65 -16.06
N GLN A 399 52.86 -11.70 -16.55
CA GLN A 399 53.16 -10.89 -17.71
C GLN A 399 53.53 -9.46 -17.32
N THR A 400 54.31 -8.80 -18.16
CA THR A 400 54.67 -7.39 -18.04
C THR A 400 53.42 -6.53 -17.88
N GLY A 401 53.36 -5.73 -16.82
CA GLY A 401 52.22 -4.88 -16.47
C GLY A 401 51.10 -5.58 -15.70
N GLN A 402 51.19 -6.89 -15.46
CA GLN A 402 50.22 -7.59 -14.60
C GLN A 402 50.32 -7.11 -13.16
N ARG A 403 49.20 -6.62 -12.61
CA ARG A 403 49.10 -6.17 -11.22
C ARG A 403 49.20 -7.35 -10.26
N ILE A 404 50.19 -7.31 -9.36
CA ILE A 404 50.42 -8.35 -8.35
C ILE A 404 49.92 -7.89 -6.99
N MET A 405 50.35 -6.70 -6.56
CA MET A 405 50.01 -6.14 -5.26
C MET A 405 49.85 -4.63 -5.34
N THR A 406 49.48 -4.01 -4.23
CA THR A 406 49.21 -2.56 -4.16
C THR A 406 49.75 -1.99 -2.86
N ILE A 407 50.48 -0.87 -2.92
CA ILE A 407 51.03 -0.19 -1.76
C ILE A 407 50.15 1.02 -1.44
N ALA A 408 49.65 1.07 -0.21
CA ALA A 408 48.72 2.09 0.27
C ALA A 408 49.31 2.84 1.47
N ASP A 409 49.15 4.16 1.53
CA ASP A 409 49.53 4.93 2.72
C ASP A 409 48.39 4.95 3.75
N PRO A 410 48.55 4.35 4.95
CA PRO A 410 47.50 4.34 5.97
C PRO A 410 47.23 5.72 6.59
N SER A 411 48.18 6.65 6.50
CA SER A 411 48.03 8.00 7.04
C SER A 411 47.18 8.89 6.14
N ARG A 412 46.90 8.45 4.91
CA ARG A 412 46.08 9.16 3.92
C ARG A 412 44.91 8.28 3.51
N ALA A 413 43.96 8.11 4.41
CA ALA A 413 42.70 7.44 4.10
C ALA A 413 41.72 8.40 3.39
N GLU A 414 40.89 7.85 2.52
CA GLU A 414 39.76 8.50 1.88
C GLU A 414 38.50 7.66 2.06
N ILE A 415 37.33 8.29 1.99
CA ILE A 415 36.03 7.62 2.01
C ILE A 415 35.67 7.34 0.56
N ARG A 416 35.54 6.07 0.20
CA ARG A 416 34.93 5.64 -1.05
C ARG A 416 33.46 5.37 -0.79
N VAL A 417 32.59 6.05 -1.54
CA VAL A 417 31.14 5.90 -1.46
C VAL A 417 30.62 5.37 -2.78
N GLU A 418 29.81 4.33 -2.73
CA GLU A 418 29.17 3.70 -3.89
C GLU A 418 27.75 4.28 -4.04
N LEU A 419 27.61 5.36 -4.80
CA LEU A 419 26.33 6.09 -4.95
C LEU A 419 25.46 5.46 -6.03
N PRO A 420 24.31 4.81 -5.70
CA PRO A 420 23.48 4.15 -6.71
C PRO A 420 22.93 5.14 -7.74
N VAL A 421 22.90 4.75 -9.02
CA VAL A 421 22.46 5.64 -10.12
C VAL A 421 21.05 6.19 -9.88
N GLY A 422 20.13 5.37 -9.37
CA GLY A 422 18.76 5.79 -9.07
C GLY A 422 18.65 6.79 -7.91
N GLU A 423 19.66 6.86 -7.04
CA GLU A 423 19.71 7.79 -5.91
C GLU A 423 20.65 8.98 -6.13
N ALA A 424 21.34 9.04 -7.28
CA ALA A 424 22.26 10.12 -7.62
C ALA A 424 21.59 11.50 -7.50
N ILE A 425 22.25 12.39 -6.77
CA ILE A 425 21.84 13.78 -6.59
C ILE A 425 22.88 14.71 -7.23
N ARG A 426 22.51 15.96 -7.49
CA ARG A 426 23.48 16.96 -7.92
C ARG A 426 24.38 17.31 -6.73
N LEU A 427 25.66 17.01 -6.87
CA LEU A 427 26.69 17.25 -5.85
C LEU A 427 27.62 18.36 -6.35
N GLU A 428 27.92 19.31 -5.47
CA GLU A 428 28.91 20.36 -5.74
C GLU A 428 30.30 19.91 -5.25
N PRO A 429 31.40 20.31 -5.91
CA PRO A 429 32.74 20.02 -5.43
C PRO A 429 32.93 20.47 -3.98
N GLY A 430 33.48 19.61 -3.13
CA GLY A 430 33.66 19.91 -1.70
C GLY A 430 32.42 19.66 -0.82
N ALA A 431 31.37 19.06 -1.35
CA ALA A 431 30.16 18.72 -0.59
C ALA A 431 30.48 17.96 0.71
N PRO A 432 29.78 18.25 1.83
CA PRO A 432 30.02 17.58 3.09
C PRO A 432 29.54 16.13 3.05
N VAL A 433 30.35 15.23 3.61
CA VAL A 433 30.10 13.80 3.71
C VAL A 433 30.23 13.39 5.18
N GLN A 434 29.29 12.60 5.67
CA GLN A 434 29.37 11.99 7.00
C GLN A 434 29.39 10.48 6.85
N LEU A 435 30.48 9.85 7.28
CA LEU A 435 30.62 8.40 7.29
C LEU A 435 30.22 7.84 8.64
N PHE A 436 29.23 6.95 8.65
CA PHE A 436 28.82 6.17 9.81
C PHE A 436 29.41 4.77 9.67
N LEU A 437 30.47 4.48 10.41
CA LEU A 437 31.12 3.17 10.39
C LEU A 437 30.24 2.12 11.09
N ASP A 438 30.21 0.89 10.57
CA ASP A 438 29.46 -0.20 11.19
C ASP A 438 29.95 -0.49 12.63
N ALA A 439 31.25 -0.29 12.88
CA ALA A 439 31.85 -0.42 14.19
C ALA A 439 31.51 0.73 15.16
N ARG A 440 31.14 1.91 14.64
CA ARG A 440 30.83 3.13 15.43
C ARG A 440 29.67 3.91 14.79
N PRO A 441 28.42 3.39 14.88
CA PRO A 441 27.27 4.00 14.20
C PRO A 441 26.80 5.32 14.81
N LEU A 442 27.19 5.64 16.05
CA LEU A 442 26.80 6.87 16.75
C LEU A 442 27.78 8.04 16.54
N GLU A 443 28.99 7.76 16.05
CA GLU A 443 30.05 8.74 15.86
C GLU A 443 30.33 8.92 14.35
N PRO A 444 29.75 9.96 13.72
CA PRO A 444 30.02 10.23 12.31
C PRO A 444 31.44 10.75 12.13
N VAL A 445 32.14 10.19 11.15
CA VAL A 445 33.42 10.71 10.68
C VAL A 445 33.14 11.71 9.56
N ALA A 446 33.46 12.98 9.81
CA ALA A 446 33.25 14.05 8.83
C ALA A 446 34.30 14.00 7.71
N GLY A 447 33.87 14.35 6.51
CA GLY A 447 34.74 14.48 5.35
C GLY A 447 34.14 15.39 4.28
N ARG A 448 34.91 15.64 3.23
CA ARG A 448 34.51 16.49 2.10
C ARG A 448 34.77 15.77 0.79
N MET A 449 33.79 15.83 -0.10
CA MET A 449 33.88 15.24 -1.43
C MET A 449 35.00 15.88 -2.23
N THR A 450 35.92 15.05 -2.72
CA THR A 450 37.04 15.46 -3.59
C THR A 450 36.70 15.21 -5.06
N SER A 451 36.07 14.08 -5.35
CA SER A 451 35.77 13.66 -6.73
C SER A 451 34.52 12.76 -6.79
N LEU A 452 33.84 12.80 -7.93
CA LEU A 452 32.73 11.91 -8.29
C LEU A 452 33.00 11.38 -9.70
N SER A 453 32.94 10.05 -9.88
CA SER A 453 33.14 9.44 -11.19
C SER A 453 32.02 9.85 -12.16
N TYR A 454 32.37 10.10 -13.42
CA TYR A 454 31.39 10.36 -14.49
C TYR A 454 30.73 9.08 -15.01
N THR A 455 31.38 7.94 -14.78
CA THR A 455 30.93 6.62 -15.23
C THR A 455 30.40 5.83 -14.05
N ALA A 456 29.25 5.20 -14.23
CA ALA A 456 28.72 4.24 -13.27
C ALA A 456 29.36 2.87 -13.52
N GLU A 457 29.84 2.24 -12.46
CA GLU A 457 30.42 0.90 -12.50
C GLU A 457 29.49 -0.09 -11.79
N GLN A 458 29.60 -1.37 -12.16
CA GLN A 458 28.85 -2.42 -11.50
C GLN A 458 29.57 -2.81 -10.20
N THR A 459 28.93 -2.49 -9.09
CA THR A 459 29.38 -2.85 -7.74
C THR A 459 29.42 -4.37 -7.60
N PRO A 460 30.24 -4.98 -6.71
CA PRO A 460 30.19 -6.42 -6.44
C PRO A 460 28.80 -6.97 -6.09
N GLY A 461 27.90 -6.12 -5.59
CA GLY A 461 26.47 -6.44 -5.35
C GLY A 461 25.57 -6.39 -6.59
N GLY A 462 26.11 -6.19 -7.80
CA GLY A 462 25.37 -6.18 -9.08
C GLY A 462 24.66 -4.87 -9.40
N ILE A 463 24.73 -3.86 -8.54
CA ILE A 463 24.06 -2.56 -8.70
C ILE A 463 24.99 -1.56 -9.40
N LEU A 464 24.45 -0.79 -10.34
CA LEU A 464 25.18 0.31 -10.97
C LEU A 464 25.28 1.49 -9.98
N ALA A 465 26.51 1.90 -9.68
CA ALA A 465 26.80 2.99 -8.77
C ALA A 465 27.93 3.90 -9.32
N TYR A 466 27.86 5.19 -9.01
CA TYR A 466 28.96 6.12 -9.21
C TYR A 466 29.93 6.05 -8.02
N GLU A 467 31.23 6.03 -8.30
CA GLU A 467 32.26 6.08 -7.26
C GLU A 467 32.47 7.54 -6.85
N LEU A 468 32.20 7.84 -5.58
CA LEU A 468 32.48 9.12 -4.96
C LEU A 468 33.65 8.97 -3.99
N LYS A 469 34.62 9.88 -4.07
CA LYS A 469 35.77 9.94 -3.18
C LYS A 469 35.70 11.17 -2.31
N ALA A 470 35.80 11.00 -1.00
CA ALA A 470 35.83 12.10 -0.04
C ALA A 470 37.07 12.04 0.86
N ARG A 471 37.72 13.18 1.08
CA ARG A 471 38.81 13.30 2.05
C ARG A 471 38.22 13.34 3.46
N LEU A 472 38.82 12.64 4.41
CA LEU A 472 38.44 12.76 5.82
C LEU A 472 38.92 14.08 6.40
N ASP A 473 38.03 14.81 7.07
CA ASP A 473 38.39 15.99 7.85
C ASP A 473 38.94 15.49 9.19
N GLN A 474 40.23 15.71 9.45
CA GLN A 474 40.84 15.33 10.73
C GLN A 474 40.47 16.34 11.83
N PRO A 475 39.68 15.98 12.85
CA PRO A 475 39.73 16.72 14.10
C PRO A 475 41.09 16.45 14.76
N ALA A 476 41.76 17.52 15.20
CA ALA A 476 43.09 17.44 15.79
C ALA A 476 43.13 16.44 16.96
N GLY A 477 43.88 15.34 16.80
CA GLY A 477 44.18 14.38 17.87
C GLY A 477 43.59 12.97 17.74
N GLU A 478 42.73 12.68 16.75
CA GLU A 478 42.15 11.34 16.57
C GLU A 478 42.82 10.58 15.40
N ALA A 479 43.12 9.30 15.62
CA ALA A 479 43.72 8.45 14.58
C ALA A 479 42.70 8.15 13.47
N LEU A 480 43.13 8.26 12.22
CA LEU A 480 42.30 7.92 11.06
C LEU A 480 41.76 6.48 11.17
N PRO A 481 40.51 6.25 10.75
CA PRO A 481 39.98 4.90 10.64
C PRO A 481 40.87 4.03 9.76
N ARG A 482 41.01 2.76 10.14
CA ARG A 482 41.79 1.79 9.35
C ARG A 482 41.16 1.60 7.97
N VAL A 483 42.00 1.46 6.96
CA VAL A 483 41.58 1.08 5.61
C VAL A 483 40.85 -0.27 5.66
N GLY A 484 39.78 -0.39 4.88
CA GLY A 484 38.93 -1.59 4.80
C GLY A 484 37.72 -1.59 5.73
N LEU A 485 37.56 -0.58 6.60
CA LEU A 485 36.34 -0.44 7.40
C LEU A 485 35.15 -0.03 6.51
N ARG A 486 33.99 -0.64 6.75
CA ARG A 486 32.75 -0.39 6.02
C ARG A 486 31.73 0.36 6.87
N GLY A 487 30.79 0.99 6.18
CA GLY A 487 29.73 1.76 6.79
C GLY A 487 28.75 2.32 5.77
N THR A 488 27.98 3.30 6.21
CA THR A 488 27.07 4.07 5.36
C THR A 488 27.50 5.53 5.36
N ALA A 489 27.69 6.10 4.18
CA ALA A 489 27.94 7.52 4.03
C ALA A 489 26.64 8.28 3.75
N LYS A 490 26.46 9.38 4.47
CA LYS A 490 25.47 10.41 4.18
C LYS A 490 26.15 11.54 3.42
N VAL A 491 25.82 11.68 2.14
CA VAL A 491 26.35 12.73 1.27
C VAL A 491 25.31 13.83 1.15
N TYR A 492 25.70 15.08 1.40
CA TYR A 492 24.84 16.24 1.29
C TYR A 492 25.00 16.90 -0.08
N GLY A 493 23.90 17.30 -0.70
CA GLY A 493 23.86 18.04 -1.97
C GLY A 493 23.36 19.46 -1.77
N ALA A 494 22.95 20.09 -2.87
CA ALA A 494 22.37 21.43 -2.84
C ALA A 494 21.04 21.48 -2.08
N ASP A 495 20.69 22.68 -1.60
CA ASP A 495 19.39 22.94 -0.99
C ASP A 495 18.28 22.86 -2.05
N VAL A 496 17.24 22.08 -1.74
CA VAL A 496 16.06 21.91 -2.61
C VAL A 496 14.79 22.23 -1.83
N PRO A 497 13.71 22.69 -2.51
CA PRO A 497 12.43 22.88 -1.85
C PRO A 497 11.93 21.58 -1.21
N LEU A 498 11.38 21.66 0.01
CA LEU A 498 10.85 20.51 0.75
C LEU A 498 9.86 19.66 -0.06
N ALA A 499 9.03 20.31 -0.89
CA ALA A 499 8.12 19.60 -1.78
C ALA A 499 8.88 18.70 -2.77
N PHE A 500 9.96 19.20 -3.39
CA PHE A 500 10.78 18.39 -4.28
C PHE A 500 11.46 17.24 -3.52
N TYR A 501 11.99 17.51 -2.32
CA TYR A 501 12.61 16.49 -1.48
C TYR A 501 11.65 15.32 -1.17
N LEU A 502 10.40 15.62 -0.76
CA LEU A 502 9.39 14.62 -0.42
C LEU A 502 8.86 13.87 -1.65
N PHE A 503 8.62 14.58 -2.76
CA PHE A 503 8.03 13.98 -3.95
C PHE A 503 9.06 13.40 -4.94
N ARG A 504 10.37 13.56 -4.72
CA ARG A 504 11.42 13.04 -5.61
C ARG A 504 11.28 11.56 -5.92
N ARG A 505 11.19 10.71 -4.89
CA ARG A 505 11.10 9.24 -5.05
C ARG A 505 9.82 8.79 -5.77
N PRO A 506 8.61 9.23 -5.38
CA PRO A 506 7.40 8.85 -6.11
C PRO A 506 7.36 9.43 -7.53
N LEU A 507 7.88 10.64 -7.76
CA LEU A 507 7.99 11.20 -9.12
C LEU A 507 8.96 10.40 -9.99
N ALA A 508 10.11 9.99 -9.45
CA ALA A 508 11.08 9.15 -10.17
C ALA A 508 10.48 7.77 -10.50
N ALA A 509 9.77 7.15 -9.57
CA ALA A 509 9.09 5.88 -9.80
C ALA A 509 7.96 6.02 -10.82
N LEU A 510 7.15 7.08 -10.72
CA LEU A 510 6.09 7.37 -11.69
C LEU A 510 6.69 7.53 -13.09
N ARG A 511 7.74 8.36 -13.23
CA ARG A 511 8.47 8.54 -14.50
C ARG A 511 9.02 7.23 -15.06
N GLN A 512 9.59 6.37 -14.20
CA GLN A 512 10.12 5.08 -14.64
C GLN A 512 9.01 4.14 -15.15
N HIS A 513 7.79 4.21 -14.59
CA HIS A 513 6.63 3.44 -15.04
C HIS A 513 5.90 4.05 -16.24
N THR A 514 5.80 5.38 -16.31
CA THR A 514 5.04 6.09 -17.36
C THR A 514 5.91 6.51 -18.56
N GLY A 515 7.24 6.43 -18.44
CA GLY A 515 8.19 6.82 -19.47
C GLY A 515 8.32 8.33 -19.71
N PHE A 516 7.80 9.17 -18.80
CA PHE A 516 7.71 10.63 -18.93
C PHE A 516 8.54 11.35 -17.86
#